data_AF-A0A821LZ32-F1
#
_entry.id   AF-A0A821LZ32-F1
#
_cell.length_a   1.000
_cell.length_b   1.000
_cell.length_c   1.000
_cell.angle_alpha   90.00
_cell.angle_beta   90.00
_cell.angle_gamma   90.00
#
_symmetry.space_group_name_H-M   'P 1'
#
loop_
_entity.id
_entity.type
_entity.pdbx_description
1 polymer ?
#
loop_
_entity_poly.entity_id
_entity_poly.type
_entity_poly.pdbx_seq_one_letter_code
_entity_poly.pdbx_strand_id
1 'polypeptide(L)'
;MHSLHYNNGSIKLTRERVTMVSRWESNEVARWIAGLAGIQPYISEIFLKYNINGSALETLLRHDLIRMGITKLDQQLILIQSIDLLLTLITRLNSETLALLFMRIHCTTITCFNLLKRFDESTNDNSQVMGSPEFYSSISNLSNAIVETCHWLG
;
A
#
# COMPACT_ATOMS: atom_id res chain seq x y z
N MET A 1 7.33 15.60 -43.95
CA MET A 1 5.96 15.41 -43.44
C MET A 1 5.98 14.26 -42.45
N HIS A 2 5.44 14.51 -41.26
CA HIS A 2 5.41 13.64 -40.09
C HIS A 2 4.86 12.24 -40.37
N SER A 3 5.41 11.22 -39.69
CA SER A 3 4.58 10.32 -38.90
C SER A 3 5.39 9.70 -37.78
N LEU A 4 5.04 10.09 -36.55
CA LEU A 4 5.58 9.53 -35.31
C LEU A 4 4.99 8.15 -35.14
N HIS A 5 5.82 7.11 -35.23
CA HIS A 5 5.46 5.79 -34.75
C HIS A 5 5.43 5.84 -33.22
N TYR A 6 4.26 6.14 -32.67
CA TYR A 6 3.97 5.98 -31.26
C TYR A 6 3.97 4.48 -30.96
N ASN A 7 5.13 3.97 -30.55
CA ASN A 7 5.26 2.62 -30.04
C ASN A 7 4.58 2.63 -28.66
N ASN A 8 3.33 2.16 -28.63
CA ASN A 8 2.51 2.07 -27.43
C ASN A 8 3.02 0.89 -26.58
N GLY A 9 4.25 1.03 -26.07
CA GLY A 9 4.83 0.19 -25.04
C GLY A 9 3.99 0.39 -23.80
N SER A 10 3.15 -0.60 -23.52
CA SER A 10 2.23 -0.63 -22.41
C SER A 10 2.98 -0.32 -21.12
N ILE A 11 2.81 0.89 -20.57
CA ILE A 11 3.07 1.08 -19.15
C ILE A 11 1.94 0.32 -18.47
N LYS A 12 2.16 -0.98 -18.26
CA LYS A 12 1.44 -1.72 -17.24
C LYS A 12 1.83 -1.03 -15.93
N LEU A 13 1.05 -0.03 -15.54
CA LEU A 13 0.93 0.38 -14.15
C LEU A 13 0.22 -0.78 -13.45
N THR A 14 0.90 -1.92 -13.35
CA THR A 14 0.66 -2.82 -12.24
C THR A 14 0.80 -1.92 -11.04
N ARG A 15 -0.32 -1.66 -10.37
CA ARG A 15 -0.36 -1.17 -8.99
C ARG A 15 0.43 -2.20 -8.20
N GLU A 16 1.75 -2.07 -8.26
CA GLU A 16 2.69 -2.92 -7.57
C GLU A 16 2.27 -2.76 -6.12
N ARG A 17 1.80 -3.86 -5.51
CA ARG A 17 1.40 -3.84 -4.10
C ARG A 17 2.56 -3.15 -3.40
N VAL A 18 2.28 -2.07 -2.67
CA VAL A 18 3.29 -1.42 -1.83
C VAL A 18 3.82 -2.53 -0.93
N THR A 19 4.97 -3.08 -1.28
CA THR A 19 5.61 -4.13 -0.50
C THR A 19 6.09 -3.45 0.76
N MET A 20 5.91 -4.10 1.90
CA MET A 20 6.48 -3.60 3.15
C MET A 20 7.97 -3.38 2.91
N VAL A 21 8.51 -2.22 3.33
CA VAL A 21 9.94 -1.93 3.17
C VAL A 21 10.77 -3.04 3.76
N SER A 22 10.36 -3.64 4.88
CA SER A 22 10.97 -4.84 5.47
C SER A 22 11.24 -6.00 4.51
N ARG A 23 10.48 -6.13 3.42
CA ARG A 23 10.67 -7.18 2.39
C ARG A 23 11.63 -6.78 1.27
N TRP A 24 12.15 -5.56 1.28
CA TRP A 24 13.05 -5.11 0.23
C TRP A 24 14.39 -5.84 0.30
N GLU A 25 14.82 -6.33 -0.85
CA GLU A 25 16.17 -6.86 -1.01
C GLU A 25 17.19 -5.72 -1.13
N SER A 26 18.47 -6.00 -0.86
CA SER A 26 19.52 -4.97 -0.87
C SER A 26 19.65 -4.24 -2.22
N ASN A 27 19.34 -4.92 -3.32
CA ASN A 27 19.30 -4.31 -4.66
C ASN A 27 18.17 -3.28 -4.81
N GLU A 28 17.02 -3.54 -4.18
CA GLU A 28 15.87 -2.63 -4.22
C GLU A 28 16.14 -1.39 -3.38
N VAL A 29 16.73 -1.58 -2.18
CA VAL A 29 17.20 -0.48 -1.33
C VAL A 29 18.19 0.40 -2.08
N ALA A 30 19.19 -0.20 -2.73
CA ALA A 30 20.20 0.54 -3.47
C ALA A 30 19.61 1.32 -4.66
N ARG A 31 18.66 0.72 -5.38
CA ARG A 31 17.93 1.38 -6.47
C ARG A 31 17.11 2.56 -5.96
N TRP A 32 16.45 2.41 -4.81
CA TRP A 32 15.70 3.49 -4.18
C TRP A 32 16.63 4.65 -3.78
N ILE A 33 17.77 4.37 -3.14
CA ILE A 33 18.77 5.39 -2.77
C ILE A 33 19.32 6.10 -4.00
N ALA A 34 19.58 5.39 -5.09
CA ALA A 34 20.05 5.97 -6.34
C ALA A 34 19.03 6.94 -6.98
N GLY A 35 17.74 6.79 -6.64
CA GLY A 35 16.67 7.69 -7.07
C GLY A 35 16.48 8.93 -6.19
N LEU A 36 17.18 9.03 -5.05
CA LEU A 36 17.06 10.19 -4.16
C LEU A 36 17.78 11.41 -4.75
N ALA A 37 17.07 12.54 -4.81
CA ALA A 37 17.66 13.79 -5.23
C ALA A 37 18.67 14.31 -4.19
N GLY A 38 19.85 14.75 -4.64
CA GLY A 38 20.89 15.30 -3.76
C GLY A 38 21.78 14.27 -3.08
N ILE A 39 21.58 12.97 -3.35
CA ILE A 39 22.46 11.88 -2.92
C ILE A 39 23.51 11.59 -3.99
N GLN A 40 24.75 11.36 -3.57
CA GLN A 40 25.79 10.97 -4.52
C GLN A 40 25.69 9.48 -4.91
N PRO A 41 25.97 9.11 -6.18
CA PRO A 41 25.83 7.74 -6.67
C PRO A 41 26.61 6.69 -5.88
N TYR A 42 27.79 7.04 -5.33
CA TYR A 42 28.60 6.10 -4.54
C TYR A 42 27.88 5.60 -3.27
N ILE A 43 26.87 6.33 -2.77
CA ILE A 43 26.14 5.95 -1.56
C ILE A 43 25.28 4.71 -1.82
N SER A 44 24.69 4.54 -3.01
CA SER A 44 23.95 3.32 -3.32
C SER A 44 24.88 2.08 -3.37
N GLU A 45 26.11 2.26 -3.87
CA GLU A 45 27.14 1.21 -3.86
C GLU A 45 27.58 0.84 -2.44
N ILE A 46 27.69 1.82 -1.53
CA ILE A 46 27.97 1.57 -0.11
C ILE A 46 26.86 0.70 0.50
N PHE A 47 25.60 1.03 0.27
CA PHE A 47 24.48 0.25 0.80
C PHE A 47 24.44 -1.18 0.25
N LEU A 48 24.80 -1.38 -1.02
CA LEU A 48 24.99 -2.72 -1.60
C LEU A 48 26.14 -3.47 -0.92
N LYS A 49 27.28 -2.81 -0.72
CA LYS A 49 28.47 -3.41 -0.10
C LYS A 49 28.20 -3.87 1.33
N TYR A 50 27.43 -3.10 2.10
CA TYR A 50 27.02 -3.47 3.45
C TYR A 50 25.78 -4.38 3.49
N ASN A 51 25.26 -4.78 2.32
CA ASN A 51 24.09 -5.62 2.18
C ASN A 51 22.87 -5.11 2.98
N ILE A 52 22.66 -3.79 2.95
CA ILE A 52 21.54 -3.16 3.65
C ILE A 52 20.24 -3.53 2.93
N ASN A 53 19.45 -4.39 3.55
CA ASN A 53 18.12 -4.76 3.09
C ASN A 53 17.05 -3.90 3.75
N GLY A 54 15.79 -4.14 3.40
CA GLY A 54 14.64 -3.42 3.92
C GLY A 54 14.50 -3.41 5.43
N SER A 55 14.71 -4.56 6.07
CA SER A 55 14.70 -4.67 7.54
C SER A 55 15.83 -3.86 8.18
N ALA A 56 17.03 -3.87 7.59
CA ALA A 56 18.14 -3.05 8.07
C ALA A 56 17.89 -1.54 7.83
N LEU A 57 17.21 -1.19 6.74
CA LEU A 57 16.84 0.20 6.40
C LEU A 57 15.86 0.79 7.42
N GLU A 58 14.91 -0.01 7.92
CA GLU A 58 13.93 0.38 8.94
C GLU A 58 14.58 0.75 10.27
N THR A 59 15.68 0.08 10.63
CA THR A 59 16.40 0.29 11.90
C THR A 59 17.61 1.20 11.75
N LEU A 60 17.85 1.75 10.57
CA LEU A 60 19.07 2.47 10.25
C LEU A 60 19.15 3.79 11.03
N LEU A 61 20.23 3.99 11.77
CA LEU A 61 20.44 5.22 12.52
C LEU A 61 21.57 6.05 11.90
N ARG A 62 21.60 7.35 12.22
CA ARG A 62 22.65 8.27 11.77
C ARG A 62 24.06 7.75 12.11
N HIS A 63 24.21 7.11 13.27
CA HIS A 63 25.50 6.55 13.67
C HIS A 63 25.96 5.40 12.77
N ASP A 64 25.03 4.62 12.22
CA ASP A 64 25.36 3.56 11.27
C ASP A 64 25.85 4.13 9.95
N LEU A 65 25.25 5.23 9.49
CA LEU A 65 25.75 5.97 8.31
C LEU A 65 27.20 6.41 8.50
N ILE A 66 27.54 6.93 9.67
CA ILE A 66 28.92 7.33 10.01
C ILE A 66 29.86 6.12 9.97
N ARG A 67 29.44 4.99 10.55
CA ARG A 67 30.22 3.73 10.56
C ARG A 67 30.41 3.15 9.15
N MET A 68 29.44 3.37 8.25
CA MET A 68 29.54 2.98 6.84
C MET A 68 30.42 3.93 6.00
N GLY A 69 30.93 5.03 6.58
CA GLY A 69 31.78 6.00 5.91
C GLY A 69 31.04 7.21 5.33
N ILE A 70 29.73 7.33 5.56
CA ILE A 70 28.92 8.47 5.14
C ILE A 70 28.95 9.52 6.26
N THR A 71 30.01 10.32 6.29
CA THR A 71 30.27 11.31 7.36
C THR A 71 29.70 12.70 7.07
N LYS A 72 29.37 12.98 5.81
CA LYS A 72 28.79 14.24 5.35
C LYS A 72 27.40 14.46 5.94
N LEU A 73 27.23 15.54 6.72
CA LEU A 73 25.99 15.82 7.45
C LEU A 73 24.79 16.01 6.53
N ASP A 74 24.98 16.69 5.39
CA ASP A 74 23.96 16.91 4.36
C ASP A 74 23.44 15.57 3.82
N GLN A 75 24.35 14.65 3.47
CA GLN A 75 23.98 13.33 2.96
C GLN A 75 23.24 12.50 4.02
N GLN A 76 23.72 12.54 5.27
CA GLN A 76 23.06 11.86 6.38
C GLN A 76 21.64 12.38 6.61
N LEU A 77 21.44 13.70 6.56
CA LEU A 77 20.13 14.31 6.77
C LEU A 77 19.15 13.92 5.67
N ILE A 78 19.58 14.00 4.40
CA ILE A 78 18.76 13.62 3.26
C ILE A 78 18.37 12.15 3.36
N LEU A 79 19.32 11.26 3.66
CA LEU A 79 19.05 9.82 3.80
C LEU A 79 18.04 9.54 4.92
N ILE A 80 18.32 10.00 6.14
CA ILE A 80 17.45 9.74 7.29
C ILE A 80 16.04 10.32 7.05
N GLN A 81 15.95 11.56 6.58
CA GLN A 81 14.66 12.18 6.29
C GLN A 81 13.89 11.43 5.20
N SER A 82 14.58 10.94 4.17
CA SER A 82 13.96 10.17 3.09
C SER A 82 13.47 8.81 3.57
N ILE A 83 14.23 8.15 4.46
CA ILE A 83 13.84 6.88 5.10
C ILE A 83 12.61 7.12 5.99
N ASP A 84 12.63 8.13 6.87
CA ASP A 84 11.51 8.48 7.74
C ASP A 84 10.24 8.78 6.92
N LEU A 85 10.38 9.54 5.82
CA LEU A 85 9.28 9.84 4.92
C LEU A 85 8.73 8.57 4.25
N LEU A 86 9.61 7.70 3.75
CA LEU A 86 9.22 6.43 3.13
C LEU A 86 8.41 5.56 4.12
N LEU A 87 8.91 5.37 5.34
CA LEU A 87 8.23 4.57 6.37
C LEU A 87 6.90 5.20 6.80
N THR A 88 6.87 6.53 6.93
CA THR A 88 5.64 7.27 7.23
C THR A 88 4.60 7.09 6.14
N LEU A 89 4.98 7.23 4.87
CA LEU A 89 4.08 7.06 3.73
C LEU A 89 3.51 5.66 3.68
N ILE A 90 4.33 4.63 3.87
CA ILE A 90 3.87 3.23 3.84
C ILE A 90 2.92 2.95 5.00
N THR A 91 3.27 3.40 6.21
CA THR A 91 2.41 3.24 7.39
C THR A 91 1.07 3.95 7.18
N ARG A 92 1.10 5.16 6.63
CA ARG A 92 -0.11 5.95 6.36
C ARG A 92 -0.97 5.31 5.28
N LEU A 93 -0.38 4.85 4.17
CA LEU A 93 -1.09 4.16 3.10
C LEU A 93 -1.74 2.87 3.60
N ASN A 94 -1.04 2.11 4.46
CA ASN A 94 -1.61 0.91 5.07
C ASN A 94 -2.78 1.26 5.98
N SER A 95 -2.64 2.29 6.83
CA SER A 95 -3.71 2.74 7.71
C SER A 95 -4.93 3.28 6.95
N GLU A 96 -4.72 4.10 5.93
CA GLU A 96 -5.80 4.67 5.10
C GLU A 96 -6.52 3.56 4.32
N THR A 97 -5.77 2.61 3.74
CA THR A 97 -6.35 1.47 3.03
C THR A 97 -7.18 0.59 3.96
N LEU A 98 -6.65 0.29 5.16
CA LEU A 98 -7.37 -0.48 6.17
C LEU A 98 -8.65 0.25 6.63
N ALA A 99 -8.58 1.56 6.86
CA ALA A 99 -9.74 2.36 7.25
C ALA A 99 -10.83 2.37 6.15
N LEU A 100 -10.43 2.47 4.88
CA LEU A 100 -11.35 2.38 3.75
C LEU A 100 -12.01 1.00 3.65
N LEU A 101 -11.25 -0.09 3.82
CA LEU A 101 -11.77 -1.45 3.83
C LEU A 101 -12.78 -1.66 4.97
N PHE A 102 -12.44 -1.21 6.17
CA PHE A 102 -13.33 -1.27 7.34
C PHE A 102 -14.61 -0.48 7.09
N MET A 103 -14.52 0.74 6.57
CA MET A 103 -15.68 1.55 6.26
C MET A 103 -16.58 0.92 5.20
N ARG A 104 -15.99 0.33 4.14
CA ARG A 104 -16.76 -0.38 3.12
C ARG A 104 -17.51 -1.57 3.73
N ILE A 105 -16.84 -2.40 4.53
CA ILE A 105 -17.51 -3.51 5.26
C ILE A 105 -18.62 -2.97 6.15
N HIS A 106 -18.35 -1.92 6.92
CA HIS A 106 -19.32 -1.32 7.82
C HIS A 106 -20.57 -0.85 7.08
N CYS A 107 -20.41 -0.05 6.03
CA CYS A 107 -21.52 0.40 5.19
C CYS A 107 -22.31 -0.78 4.60
N THR A 108 -21.64 -1.77 4.02
CA THR A 108 -22.33 -2.91 3.41
C THR A 108 -23.05 -3.77 4.45
N THR A 109 -22.48 -3.93 5.65
CA THR A 109 -23.11 -4.64 6.77
C THR A 109 -24.37 -3.91 7.23
N ILE A 110 -24.30 -2.59 7.41
CA ILE A 110 -25.44 -1.76 7.80
C ILE A 110 -26.52 -1.81 6.72
N THR A 111 -26.17 -1.75 5.43
CA THR A 111 -27.13 -1.90 4.32
C THR A 111 -27.80 -3.28 4.36
N CYS A 112 -27.04 -4.37 4.52
CA CYS A 112 -27.61 -5.72 4.63
C CYS A 112 -28.52 -5.85 5.86
N PHE A 113 -28.09 -5.33 7.01
CA PHE A 113 -28.87 -5.34 8.24
C PHE A 113 -30.18 -4.56 8.10
N ASN A 114 -30.14 -3.38 7.49
CA ASN A 114 -31.34 -2.58 7.24
C ASN A 114 -32.29 -3.27 6.26
N LEU A 115 -31.79 -3.99 5.26
CA LEU A 115 -32.61 -4.80 4.36
C LEU A 115 -33.24 -6.00 5.09
N LEU A 116 -32.49 -6.69 5.96
CA LEU A 116 -33.01 -7.77 6.81
C LEU A 116 -34.05 -7.28 7.82
N LYS A 117 -33.81 -6.13 8.43
CA LYS A 117 -34.76 -5.50 9.37
C LYS A 117 -36.05 -5.10 8.68
N ARG A 118 -35.96 -4.48 7.49
CA ARG A 118 -37.13 -4.17 6.66
C ARG A 118 -37.90 -5.43 6.27
N PHE A 119 -37.20 -6.53 6.02
CA PHE A 119 -37.81 -7.84 5.74
C PHE A 119 -38.58 -8.39 6.96
N ASP A 120 -38.00 -8.30 8.15
CA ASP A 120 -38.65 -8.73 9.40
C ASP A 120 -39.91 -7.90 9.67
N GLU A 121 -39.84 -6.58 9.46
CA GLU A 121 -40.97 -5.65 9.57
C GLU A 121 -42.05 -5.90 8.48
N SER A 122 -41.67 -6.27 7.25
CA SER A 122 -42.60 -6.53 6.14
C SER A 122 -43.22 -7.94 6.15
N THR A 123 -42.66 -8.88 6.91
CA THR A 123 -43.22 -10.25 7.07
C THR A 123 -44.55 -10.23 7.82
N ASN A 124 -44.85 -9.15 8.54
CA ASN A 124 -46.16 -8.91 9.14
C ASN A 124 -47.23 -8.45 8.10
N ASP A 125 -46.82 -8.16 6.86
CA ASP A 125 -47.66 -7.61 5.79
C ASP A 125 -47.30 -8.26 4.43
N ASN A 126 -47.55 -9.58 4.29
CA ASN A 126 -47.68 -10.40 3.06
C ASN A 126 -46.87 -10.05 1.78
N SER A 127 -45.72 -9.38 1.87
CA SER A 127 -44.95 -8.93 0.71
C SER A 127 -43.66 -9.73 0.58
N GLN A 128 -43.59 -10.50 -0.52
CA GLN A 128 -42.45 -11.31 -0.91
C GLN A 128 -41.23 -10.43 -1.25
N VAL A 129 -40.44 -10.06 -0.24
CA VAL A 129 -39.11 -9.44 -0.45
C VAL A 129 -37.98 -10.48 -0.34
N MET A 130 -38.27 -11.68 0.19
CA MET A 130 -37.31 -12.79 0.24
C MET A 130 -37.02 -13.30 -1.17
N GLY A 131 -35.94 -12.79 -1.76
CA GLY A 131 -35.58 -13.07 -3.15
C GLY A 131 -35.33 -11.84 -4.01
N SER A 132 -35.44 -10.62 -3.47
CA SER A 132 -35.19 -9.42 -4.27
C SER A 132 -33.72 -9.38 -4.76
N PRO A 133 -33.47 -8.98 -6.03
CA PRO A 133 -32.12 -8.85 -6.58
C PRO A 133 -31.20 -7.95 -5.73
N GLU A 134 -31.78 -7.01 -5.00
CA GLU A 134 -31.10 -6.04 -4.13
C GLU A 134 -30.49 -6.69 -2.89
N PHE A 135 -31.17 -7.69 -2.33
CA PHE A 135 -30.67 -8.46 -1.18
C PHE A 135 -29.44 -9.30 -1.54
N TYR A 136 -29.53 -10.06 -2.64
CA TYR A 136 -28.40 -10.86 -3.13
C TYR A 136 -27.22 -9.99 -3.59
N SER A 137 -27.49 -8.83 -4.19
CA SER A 137 -26.46 -7.84 -4.53
C SER A 137 -25.75 -7.33 -3.27
N SER A 138 -26.50 -7.01 -2.22
CA SER A 138 -25.93 -6.53 -0.96
C SER A 138 -25.08 -7.60 -0.25
N ILE A 139 -25.53 -8.85 -0.24
CA ILE A 139 -24.75 -9.99 0.28
C ILE A 139 -23.49 -10.23 -0.55
N SER A 140 -23.59 -10.18 -1.88
CA SER A 140 -22.43 -10.32 -2.79
C SER A 140 -21.41 -9.21 -2.57
N ASN A 141 -21.88 -7.96 -2.39
CA ASN A 141 -21.02 -6.83 -2.06
C ASN A 141 -20.34 -7.00 -0.70
N LEU A 142 -21.05 -7.56 0.29
CA LEU A 142 -20.51 -7.84 1.62
C LEU A 142 -19.42 -8.92 1.53
N SER A 143 -19.70 -10.03 0.85
CA SER A 143 -18.73 -11.12 0.68
C SER A 143 -17.49 -10.65 -0.06
N ASN A 144 -17.65 -9.84 -1.11
CA ASN A 144 -16.51 -9.28 -1.84
C ASN A 144 -15.68 -8.32 -0.96
N ALA A 145 -16.33 -7.46 -0.18
CA ALA A 145 -15.63 -6.55 0.75
C ALA A 145 -14.86 -7.32 1.83
N ILE A 146 -15.42 -8.43 2.36
CA ILE A 146 -14.75 -9.30 3.32
C ILE A 146 -13.55 -10.01 2.68
N VAL A 147 -13.73 -10.60 1.49
CA VAL A 147 -12.66 -11.29 0.76
C VAL A 147 -11.50 -10.34 0.43
N GLU A 148 -11.80 -9.13 -0.07
CA GLU A 148 -10.79 -8.10 -0.33
C GLU A 148 -10.01 -7.74 0.95
N THR A 149 -10.69 -7.66 2.09
CA THR A 149 -10.06 -7.35 3.38
C THR A 149 -9.22 -8.50 3.90
N CYS A 150 -9.68 -9.75 3.78
CA CYS A 150 -8.90 -10.95 4.11
C CYS A 150 -7.65 -11.07 3.24
N HIS A 151 -7.76 -10.80 1.93
CA HIS A 151 -6.61 -10.78 1.02
C HIS A 151 -5.64 -9.64 1.33
N TRP A 152 -6.11 -8.53 1.88
CA TRP A 152 -5.23 -7.44 2.32
C TRP A 152 -4.44 -7.80 3.59
N LEU A 153 -5.06 -8.57 4.51
CA LEU A 153 -4.46 -9.00 5.77
C LEU A 153 -3.51 -10.21 5.65
N GLY A 154 -3.58 -10.96 4.55
CA GLY A 154 -2.73 -12.14 4.24
C GLY A 154 -1.62 -11.86 3.22
#